data_AF-A0A9Q1D6U8-F1
#
_entry.id   AF-A0A9Q1D6U8-F1
#
_cell.length_a   1.000
_cell.length_b   1.000
_cell.length_c   1.000
_cell.angle_alpha   90.00
_cell.angle_beta   90.00
_cell.angle_gamma   90.00
#
_symmetry.space_group_name_H-M   'P 1'
#
loop_
_entity.id
_entity.type
_entity.pdbx_description
1 polymer ?
#
loop_
_entity_poly.entity_id
_entity_poly.type
_entity_poly.pdbx_seq_one_letter_code
_entity_poly.pdbx_strand_id
1 'polypeptide(L)'
;MEKQATRREKFSIFGPRALGGAVRAAVEGPGLSKAEFMEKVRRSNEACQRGDFHAAVRLYSEALQADPQNCILYSNRSAAHLKLGQHQVALDDAIKARLLNPKWPKVS
;
A
#
# COMPACT_ATOMS: atom_id res chain seq x y z
N MET A 1 -3.81 53.57 -25.61
CA MET A 1 -5.08 52.95 -26.02
C MET A 1 -4.81 51.46 -26.16
N GLU A 2 -5.58 50.48 -25.68
CA GLU A 2 -6.95 50.46 -25.10
C GLU A 2 -7.18 49.03 -24.51
N LYS A 3 -7.56 48.72 -23.25
CA LYS A 3 -7.84 49.45 -21.99
C LYS A 3 -7.35 48.60 -20.78
N GLN A 4 -7.51 49.07 -19.54
CA GLN A 4 -7.36 48.27 -18.30
C GLN A 4 -8.55 47.31 -18.07
N ALA A 5 -8.33 46.17 -17.40
CA ALA A 5 -9.39 45.33 -16.83
C ALA A 5 -8.90 44.49 -15.63
N THR A 6 -8.96 45.03 -14.41
CA THR A 6 -8.68 44.29 -13.17
C THR A 6 -9.93 43.59 -12.64
N ARG A 7 -9.91 42.27 -12.42
CA ARG A 7 -10.96 41.61 -11.61
C ARG A 7 -10.55 40.31 -10.91
N ARG A 8 -10.23 40.48 -9.62
CA ARG A 8 -10.44 39.59 -8.45
C ARG A 8 -10.35 38.07 -8.63
N GLU A 9 -9.55 37.51 -7.73
CA GLU A 9 -9.52 36.11 -7.28
C GLU A 9 -10.89 35.41 -7.24
N LYS A 10 -10.88 34.11 -7.55
CA LYS A 10 -11.89 33.16 -7.09
C LYS A 10 -11.23 31.93 -6.47
N PHE A 11 -10.81 32.08 -5.22
CA PHE A 11 -10.38 30.98 -4.36
C PHE A 11 -11.57 30.03 -4.12
N SER A 12 -11.78 29.06 -5.01
CA SER A 12 -12.91 28.13 -4.97
C SER A 12 -12.64 26.95 -4.02
N ILE A 13 -12.40 27.25 -2.74
CA ILE A 13 -11.83 26.32 -1.75
C ILE A 13 -12.80 25.24 -1.24
N PHE A 14 -14.08 25.27 -1.63
CA PHE A 14 -15.11 24.38 -1.06
C PHE A 14 -16.08 23.82 -2.11
N GLY A 15 -15.61 22.85 -2.91
CA GLY A 15 -16.48 21.95 -3.66
C GLY A 15 -16.89 20.75 -2.79
N PRO A 16 -18.18 20.51 -2.50
CA PRO A 16 -18.61 19.38 -1.68
C PRO A 16 -18.47 18.07 -2.47
N ARG A 17 -17.32 17.40 -2.35
CA ARG A 17 -17.13 16.07 -2.96
C ARG A 17 -17.97 15.04 -2.21
N ALA A 18 -19.13 14.72 -2.79
CA ALA A 18 -20.10 13.81 -2.22
C ALA A 18 -19.56 12.39 -1.98
N LEU A 19 -20.24 11.69 -1.06
CA LEU A 19 -20.04 10.29 -0.72
C LEU A 19 -20.09 9.39 -1.97
N GLY A 20 -19.14 8.46 -2.11
CA GLY A 20 -19.12 7.50 -3.22
C GLY A 20 -17.81 6.72 -3.29
N GLY A 21 -17.71 5.62 -2.53
CA GLY A 21 -16.46 4.84 -2.47
C GLY A 21 -16.39 3.87 -1.30
N ALA A 22 -17.43 3.06 -1.06
CA ALA A 22 -17.32 1.96 -0.12
C ALA A 22 -16.41 0.86 -0.72
N VAL A 23 -15.12 0.89 -0.40
CA VAL A 23 -14.13 -0.13 -0.83
C VAL A 23 -14.32 -1.41 -0.01
N ARG A 24 -15.52 -1.99 -0.07
CA ARG A 24 -15.78 -3.39 0.33
C ARG A 24 -15.63 -4.26 -0.92
N ALA A 25 -14.43 -4.25 -1.50
CA ALA A 25 -14.02 -5.19 -2.52
C ALA A 25 -13.80 -6.58 -1.86
N ALA A 26 -14.89 -7.22 -1.48
CA ALA A 26 -14.91 -8.61 -1.03
C ALA A 26 -14.60 -9.51 -2.24
N VAL A 27 -13.33 -9.81 -2.45
CA VAL A 27 -12.89 -10.71 -3.52
C VAL A 27 -12.94 -12.17 -3.04
N GLU A 28 -14.16 -12.65 -2.76
CA GLU A 28 -14.44 -14.07 -2.52
C GLU A 28 -14.45 -14.86 -3.83
N GLY A 29 -13.35 -14.76 -4.58
CA GLY A 29 -12.93 -15.80 -5.51
C GLY A 29 -12.29 -16.97 -4.77
N PRO A 30 -11.87 -18.04 -5.46
CA PRO A 30 -11.12 -19.14 -4.86
C PRO A 30 -9.74 -18.66 -4.40
N GLY A 31 -9.68 -18.13 -3.17
CA GLY A 31 -8.47 -17.60 -2.57
C GLY A 31 -7.34 -18.63 -2.57
N LEU A 32 -6.13 -18.17 -2.92
CA LEU A 32 -4.94 -19.01 -2.97
C LEU A 32 -4.84 -19.83 -1.67
N SER A 33 -4.86 -21.16 -1.79
CA SER A 33 -5.06 -22.07 -0.64
C SER A 33 -4.14 -21.70 0.53
N LYS A 34 -4.63 -21.80 1.78
CA LYS A 34 -3.88 -21.27 2.93
C LYS A 34 -2.45 -21.84 3.06
N ALA A 35 -2.21 -23.06 2.57
CA ALA A 35 -0.88 -23.65 2.39
C ALA A 35 -0.02 -22.92 1.32
N GLU A 36 -0.54 -22.72 0.10
CA GLU A 36 0.10 -21.94 -0.97
C GLU A 36 0.46 -20.52 -0.52
N PHE A 37 -0.45 -19.84 0.19
CA PHE A 37 -0.18 -18.52 0.78
C PHE A 37 0.98 -18.58 1.78
N MET A 38 0.94 -19.51 2.73
CA MET A 38 2.02 -19.70 3.72
C MET A 38 3.35 -20.05 3.04
N GLU A 39 3.33 -20.83 1.95
CA GLU A 39 4.53 -21.16 1.20
C GLU A 39 5.10 -19.95 0.45
N LYS A 40 4.26 -19.13 -0.21
CA LYS A 40 4.73 -17.87 -0.83
C LYS A 40 5.33 -16.93 0.21
N VAL A 41 4.72 -16.80 1.39
CA VAL A 41 5.28 -16.00 2.50
C VAL A 41 6.60 -16.59 3.02
N ARG A 42 6.72 -17.91 3.16
CA ARG A 42 7.97 -18.59 3.53
C ARG A 42 9.07 -18.34 2.49
N ARG A 43 8.79 -18.54 1.20
CA ARG A 43 9.70 -18.25 0.07
C ARG A 43 10.11 -16.77 0.04
N SER A 44 9.20 -15.84 0.36
CA SER A 44 9.49 -14.40 0.46
C SER A 44 10.48 -14.08 1.58
N ASN A 45 10.29 -14.68 2.76
CA ASN A 45 11.17 -14.50 3.91
C ASN A 45 12.56 -15.13 3.65
N GLU A 46 12.60 -16.27 2.97
CA GLU A 46 13.85 -16.93 2.57
C GLU A 46 14.63 -16.09 1.53
N ALA A 47 13.92 -15.48 0.56
CA ALA A 47 14.52 -14.52 -0.37
C ALA A 47 15.06 -13.26 0.35
N CYS A 48 14.34 -12.71 1.32
CA CYS A 48 14.85 -11.63 2.17
C CYS A 48 16.13 -12.01 2.93
N GLN A 49 16.26 -13.26 3.39
CA GLN A 49 17.46 -13.76 4.08
C GLN A 49 18.64 -13.98 3.13
N ARG A 50 18.39 -14.36 1.86
CA ARG A 50 19.43 -14.41 0.81
C ARG A 50 19.89 -13.04 0.31
N GLY A 51 19.11 -11.98 0.57
CA GLY A 51 19.32 -10.65 0.00
C GLY A 51 18.60 -10.41 -1.33
N ASP A 52 17.81 -11.37 -1.81
CA ASP A 52 17.02 -11.32 -3.05
C ASP A 52 15.76 -10.46 -2.89
N PHE A 53 15.92 -9.21 -2.45
CA PHE A 53 14.80 -8.32 -2.09
C PHE A 53 13.85 -8.07 -3.27
N HIS A 54 14.33 -8.08 -4.52
CA HIS A 54 13.48 -8.02 -5.71
C HIS A 54 12.54 -9.23 -5.84
N ALA A 55 13.03 -10.44 -5.57
CA ALA A 55 12.20 -11.65 -5.58
C ALA A 55 11.23 -11.66 -4.41
N ALA A 56 11.67 -11.23 -3.22
CA ALA A 56 10.81 -11.08 -2.05
C ALA A 56 9.66 -10.10 -2.29
N VAL A 57 9.93 -8.90 -2.84
CA VAL A 57 8.90 -7.90 -3.19
C VAL A 57 7.82 -8.48 -4.12
N ARG A 58 8.24 -9.26 -5.13
CA ARG A 58 7.33 -9.92 -6.06
C ARG A 58 6.47 -10.98 -5.36
N LEU A 59 7.08 -11.87 -4.58
CA LEU A 59 6.37 -12.92 -3.84
C LEU A 59 5.42 -12.35 -2.77
N TYR A 60 5.80 -11.27 -2.08
CA TYR A 60 4.90 -10.53 -1.19
C TYR A 60 3.73 -9.90 -1.95
N SER A 61 3.94 -9.44 -3.18
CA SER A 61 2.87 -8.88 -4.02
C SER A 61 1.89 -9.95 -4.48
N GLU A 62 2.37 -11.15 -4.82
CA GLU A 62 1.52 -12.32 -5.10
C GLU A 62 0.75 -12.80 -3.84
N ALA A 63 1.38 -12.75 -2.67
CA ALA A 63 0.71 -13.07 -1.40
C ALA A 63 -0.35 -12.00 -1.01
N LEU A 64 -0.09 -10.72 -1.29
CA LEU A 64 -1.03 -9.62 -1.10
C LEU A 64 -2.19 -9.62 -2.11
N GLN A 65 -2.08 -10.34 -3.24
CA GLN A 65 -3.25 -10.60 -4.11
C GLN A 65 -4.20 -11.63 -3.49
N ALA A 66 -3.70 -12.52 -2.63
CA ALA A 66 -4.52 -13.52 -1.92
C ALA A 66 -5.06 -13.00 -0.57
N ASP A 67 -4.27 -12.21 0.16
CA ASP A 67 -4.72 -11.51 1.38
C ASP A 67 -4.35 -10.01 1.32
N PRO A 68 -5.19 -9.19 0.67
CA PRO A 68 -4.94 -7.75 0.51
C PRO A 68 -5.12 -6.93 1.79
N GLN A 69 -5.58 -7.53 2.89
CA GLN A 69 -5.71 -6.87 4.19
C GLN A 69 -4.52 -7.14 5.13
N ASN A 70 -3.52 -7.92 4.67
CA ASN A 70 -2.41 -8.34 5.52
C ASN A 70 -1.36 -7.23 5.77
N CYS A 71 -1.56 -6.44 6.83
CA CYS A 71 -0.62 -5.40 7.26
C CYS A 71 0.83 -5.90 7.44
N ILE A 72 1.05 -7.17 7.81
CA ILE A 72 2.40 -7.74 7.99
C ILE A 72 3.11 -7.89 6.64
N LEU A 73 2.40 -8.30 5.59
CA LEU A 73 2.99 -8.41 4.25
C LEU A 73 3.37 -7.05 3.66
N TYR A 74 2.56 -6.00 3.86
CA TYR A 74 2.94 -4.63 3.51
C TYR A 74 4.16 -4.13 4.30
N SER A 75 4.24 -4.47 5.59
CA SER A 75 5.42 -4.13 6.43
C SER A 75 6.69 -4.87 5.98
N ASN A 76 6.58 -6.13 5.58
CA ASN A 76 7.72 -6.90 5.07
C ASN A 76 8.13 -6.47 3.65
N ARG A 77 7.16 -6.10 2.79
CA ARG A 77 7.42 -5.57 1.44
C ARG A 77 8.07 -4.19 1.51
N SER A 78 7.61 -3.30 2.41
CA SER A 78 8.27 -2.00 2.64
C SER A 78 9.70 -2.16 3.16
N ALA A 79 9.96 -3.10 4.09
CA ALA A 79 11.31 -3.43 4.54
C ALA A 79 12.21 -3.91 3.38
N ALA A 80 11.70 -4.73 2.46
CA ALA A 80 12.43 -5.13 1.26
C ALA A 80 12.67 -3.95 0.29
N HIS A 81 11.68 -3.06 0.09
CA HIS A 81 11.86 -1.83 -0.69
C HIS A 81 12.91 -0.89 -0.08
N LEU A 82 13.01 -0.76 1.25
CA LEU A 82 14.09 0.00 1.90
C LEU A 82 15.48 -0.58 1.58
N LYS A 83 15.61 -1.92 1.58
CA LYS A 83 16.87 -2.59 1.19
C LYS A 83 17.24 -2.41 -0.28
N LEU A 84 16.25 -2.14 -1.15
CA LEU A 84 16.43 -1.74 -2.54
C LEU A 84 16.62 -0.22 -2.74
N GLY A 85 16.69 0.57 -1.66
CA GLY A 85 16.77 2.04 -1.72
C GLY A 85 15.48 2.74 -2.18
N GLN A 86 14.37 2.01 -2.34
CA GLN A 86 13.09 2.48 -2.85
C GLN A 86 12.23 3.11 -1.74
N HIS A 87 12.80 4.08 -1.02
CA HIS A 87 12.24 4.72 0.17
C HIS A 87 10.81 5.26 0.01
N GLN A 88 10.48 5.83 -1.16
CA GLN A 88 9.15 6.36 -1.44
C GLN A 88 8.08 5.25 -1.51
N VAL A 89 8.40 4.13 -2.16
CA VAL A 89 7.50 2.96 -2.27
C VAL A 89 7.34 2.27 -0.92
N ALA A 90 8.45 2.16 -0.17
CA ALA A 90 8.41 1.64 1.19
C ALA A 90 7.52 2.48 2.12
N LEU A 91 7.55 3.81 2.00
CA LEU A 91 6.71 4.70 2.80
C LEU A 91 5.22 4.52 2.49
N ASP A 92 4.84 4.41 1.22
CA ASP A 92 3.45 4.18 0.79
C ASP A 92 2.92 2.81 1.29
N ASP A 93 3.73 1.75 1.20
CA ASP A 93 3.39 0.44 1.78
C ASP A 93 3.30 0.47 3.32
N ALA A 94 4.18 1.19 4.01
CA ALA A 94 4.10 1.36 5.46
C ALA A 94 2.85 2.16 5.88
N ILE A 95 2.44 3.14 5.08
CA ILE A 95 1.17 3.87 5.26
C ILE A 95 -0.02 2.92 5.06
N LYS A 96 -0.02 2.09 4.02
CA LYS A 96 -1.05 1.06 3.77
C LYS A 96 -1.13 0.04 4.91
N ALA A 97 0.00 -0.45 5.42
CA ALA A 97 0.06 -1.34 6.57
C ALA A 97 -0.63 -0.73 7.80
N ARG A 98 -0.34 0.55 8.09
CA ARG A 98 -0.94 1.32 9.20
C ARG A 98 -2.43 1.64 8.99
N LEU A 99 -2.88 1.84 7.76
CA LEU A 99 -4.29 2.05 7.43
C LEU A 99 -5.12 0.75 7.56
N LEU A 100 -4.53 -0.39 7.21
CA LEU A 100 -5.17 -1.70 7.34
C LEU A 100 -5.21 -2.19 8.79
N ASN A 101 -4.20 -1.86 9.60
CA ASN A 101 -4.18 -2.14 11.03
C ASN A 101 -4.03 -0.85 11.86
N PRO A 102 -5.12 -0.07 12.03
CA PRO A 102 -5.12 1.09 12.93
C PRO A 102 -4.97 0.69 14.41
N LYS A 103 -4.98 -0.62 14.73
CA LYS A 103 -4.77 -1.19 16.07
C LYS A 103 -3.32 -1.65 16.29
N TRP A 104 -2.35 -1.01 15.64
CA TRP A 104 -0.92 -1.01 16.02
C TRP A 104 -0.50 0.31 16.70
N PRO A 105 -0.99 0.62 17.93
CA PRO A 105 -0.54 1.78 18.68
C PRO A 105 0.86 1.52 19.27
N LYS A 106 1.91 1.89 18.54
CA LYS A 106 3.24 2.08 19.13
C LYS A 106 3.97 3.32 18.58
N VAL A 107 3.21 4.39 18.41
CA VAL A 107 3.70 5.77 18.39
C VAL A 107 2.84 6.56 19.39
N SER A 108 3.43 6.85 20.54
CA SER A 108 2.98 7.78 21.58
C SER A 108 4.21 8.22 22.38
#